data_AF-A0A1B9ICJ3-F1
#
_entry.id   AF-A0A1B9ICJ3-F1
#
_cell.length_a   1.000
_cell.length_b   1.000
_cell.length_c   1.000
_cell.angle_alpha   90.00
_cell.angle_beta   90.00
_cell.angle_gamma   90.00
#
_symmetry.space_group_name_H-M   'P 1'
#
loop_
_entity.id
_entity.type
_entity.pdbx_description
1 polymer ?
#
loop_
_entity_poly.entity_id
_entity_poly.type
_entity_poly.pdbx_seq_one_letter_code
_entity_poly.pdbx_strand_id
1 'polypeptide(L)'
;MASTTNKVTLSNLKSLIKTFPSSPLSAESVQFSDALEAIAEKAFSSSSSSTSTTNQITSTSATTTNGTSSSSNNNSNSMEALKIAGHQRRIIQMRDSLIRIRNGNAMKTYPLTGRTLSPPNDPHYYTRFRNGVRNAEKGIHRPWWKIFFNIKGEE
;
A
#
# COMPACT_ATOMS: atom_id res chain seq x y z
N MET A 1 9.13 -33.06 4.75
CA MET A 1 9.34 -31.72 5.33
C MET A 1 7.98 -31.10 5.61
N ALA A 2 7.56 -31.03 6.88
CA ALA A 2 6.25 -30.49 7.25
C ALA A 2 6.30 -28.96 7.16
N SER A 3 5.50 -28.37 6.27
CA SER A 3 5.33 -26.91 6.19
C SER A 3 4.33 -26.52 7.27
N THR A 4 4.82 -25.99 8.39
CA THR A 4 4.00 -25.45 9.47
C THR A 4 3.34 -24.16 8.96
N THR A 5 2.11 -24.27 8.44
CA THR A 5 1.33 -23.10 8.01
C THR A 5 0.82 -22.36 9.25
N ASN A 6 1.69 -21.57 9.87
CA ASN A 6 1.29 -20.62 10.89
C ASN A 6 0.25 -19.67 10.26
N LYS A 7 -0.98 -19.64 10.80
CA LYS A 7 -2.05 -18.74 10.35
C LYS A 7 -1.50 -17.32 10.33
N VAL A 8 -1.43 -16.71 9.14
CA VAL A 8 -0.91 -15.35 8.98
C VAL A 8 -1.99 -14.38 9.43
N THR A 9 -1.77 -13.77 10.59
CA THR A 9 -2.68 -12.78 11.17
C THR A 9 -2.32 -11.36 10.73
N LEU A 10 -3.30 -10.47 10.79
CA LEU A 10 -3.12 -9.02 10.56
C LEU A 10 -2.08 -8.42 11.51
N SER A 11 -1.98 -8.93 12.75
CA SER A 11 -0.96 -8.51 13.72
C SER A 11 0.48 -8.77 13.24
N ASN A 12 0.74 -9.92 12.62
CA ASN A 12 2.06 -10.23 12.03
C ASN A 12 2.39 -9.31 10.85
N LEU A 13 1.37 -8.90 10.09
CA LEU A 13 1.53 -7.96 8.99
C LEU A 13 1.83 -6.55 9.52
N LYS A 14 1.12 -6.09 10.56
CA LYS A 14 1.40 -4.82 11.24
C LYS A 14 2.81 -4.77 11.83
N SER A 15 3.26 -5.84 12.51
CA SER A 15 4.63 -5.89 13.03
C SER A 15 5.66 -5.77 11.91
N LEU A 16 5.39 -6.35 10.74
CA LEU A 16 6.29 -6.23 9.59
C LEU A 16 6.30 -4.80 9.02
N ILE A 17 5.15 -4.15 8.93
CA ILE A 17 5.03 -2.75 8.43
C ILE A 17 5.80 -1.78 9.34
N LYS A 18 5.79 -1.98 10.66
CA LYS A 18 6.52 -1.13 11.60
C LYS A 18 8.05 -1.27 11.51
N THR A 19 8.57 -2.27 10.79
CA THR A 19 10.02 -2.41 10.57
C THR A 19 10.56 -1.55 9.43
N PHE A 20 9.71 -0.87 8.66
CA PHE A 20 10.18 0.02 7.60
C PHE A 20 10.78 1.30 8.19
N PRO A 21 11.92 1.78 7.65
CA PRO A 21 12.52 3.02 8.12
C PRO A 21 11.63 4.22 7.81
N SER A 22 11.66 5.23 8.68
CA SER A 22 11.02 6.51 8.43
C SER A 22 11.60 7.16 7.17
N SER A 23 10.73 7.66 6.30
CA SER A 23 11.15 8.30 5.05
C SER A 23 11.69 9.70 5.35
N PRO A 24 12.92 10.04 4.93
CA PRO A 24 13.47 11.39 5.13
C PRO A 24 12.73 12.46 4.32
N LEU A 25 11.97 12.07 3.28
CA LEU A 25 11.23 12.98 2.40
C LEU A 25 9.86 13.38 2.95
N SER A 26 9.40 12.72 4.02
CA SER A 26 8.07 12.92 4.61
C SER A 26 8.25 13.44 6.02
N ALA A 27 8.87 14.61 6.16
CA ALA A 27 9.17 15.20 7.46
C ALA A 27 7.92 15.51 8.30
N GLU A 28 6.74 15.68 7.69
CA GLU A 28 5.61 16.30 8.42
C GLU A 28 4.21 15.70 8.20
N SER A 29 3.94 14.85 7.20
CA SER A 29 2.52 14.47 6.93
C SER A 29 2.19 12.98 6.86
N VAL A 30 2.99 12.12 6.24
CA VAL A 30 2.64 10.69 6.14
C VAL A 30 3.89 9.83 6.00
N GLN A 31 4.17 8.98 6.98
CA GLN A 31 5.19 7.94 6.84
C GLN A 31 4.67 6.80 5.96
N PHE A 32 5.58 6.18 5.21
CA PHE A 32 5.23 5.04 4.36
C PHE A 32 4.65 3.87 5.19
N SER A 33 5.16 3.64 6.39
CA SER A 33 4.63 2.67 7.35
C SER A 33 3.15 2.93 7.68
N ASP A 34 2.80 4.19 7.91
CA ASP A 34 1.47 4.58 8.37
C ASP A 34 0.46 4.46 7.22
N ALA A 35 0.88 4.83 6.00
CA ALA A 35 0.10 4.60 4.79
C ALA A 35 -0.17 3.10 4.57
N LEU A 36 0.84 2.25 4.76
CA LEU A 36 0.69 0.80 4.63
C LEU A 36 -0.22 0.20 5.71
N GLU A 37 -0.13 0.69 6.95
CA GLU A 37 -1.01 0.27 8.03
C GLU A 37 -2.46 0.65 7.72
N ALA A 38 -2.73 1.88 7.28
CA ALA A 38 -4.06 2.33 6.90
C ALA A 38 -4.64 1.53 5.71
N ILE A 39 -3.81 1.21 4.71
CA ILE A 39 -4.21 0.37 3.57
C ILE A 39 -4.57 -1.05 4.06
N ALA A 40 -3.76 -1.63 4.93
CA ALA A 40 -4.01 -2.96 5.48
C ALA A 40 -5.32 -2.98 6.29
N GLU A 41 -5.55 -1.99 7.15
CA GLU A 41 -6.79 -1.87 7.92
C GLU A 41 -8.00 -1.73 6.99
N LYS A 42 -7.95 -0.84 6.01
CA LYS A 42 -9.06 -0.64 5.06
C LYS A 42 -9.33 -1.88 4.21
N ALA A 43 -8.30 -2.59 3.77
CA ALA A 43 -8.42 -3.75 2.90
C ALA A 43 -8.96 -4.99 3.62
N PHE A 44 -8.71 -5.10 4.93
CA PHE A 44 -9.05 -6.31 5.70
C PHE A 44 -10.14 -6.11 6.75
N SER A 45 -10.60 -4.88 7.04
CA SER A 45 -11.72 -4.61 7.96
C SER A 45 -13.11 -4.90 7.36
N SER A 46 -13.21 -5.16 6.07
CA SER A 46 -14.48 -5.34 5.35
C SER A 46 -15.09 -6.74 5.48
N SER A 47 -15.26 -7.22 6.72
CA SER A 47 -16.15 -8.35 7.03
C SER A 47 -17.29 -7.99 7.99
N SER A 48 -17.41 -6.73 8.41
CA SER A 48 -18.48 -6.28 9.32
C SER A 48 -19.29 -5.07 8.82
N SER A 49 -19.12 -4.64 7.56
CA SER A 49 -19.83 -3.47 7.01
C SER A 49 -20.66 -3.84 5.77
N SER A 50 -21.65 -4.69 5.95
CA SER A 50 -22.93 -4.48 5.28
C SER A 50 -23.71 -3.45 6.07
N THR A 51 -24.25 -2.44 5.38
CA THR A 51 -25.23 -1.44 5.84
C THR A 51 -24.68 -0.10 6.35
N SER A 52 -24.53 0.87 5.45
CA SER A 52 -25.25 2.15 5.52
C SER A 52 -24.95 2.99 4.27
N THR A 53 -25.49 2.59 3.13
CA THR A 53 -25.62 3.50 1.98
C THR A 53 -26.95 4.23 2.16
N THR A 54 -26.85 5.50 2.56
CA THR A 54 -27.89 6.51 2.42
C THR A 54 -28.47 6.46 1.01
N ASN A 55 -29.77 6.21 0.89
CA ASN A 55 -30.63 6.82 -0.12
C ASN A 55 -32.10 6.66 0.30
N GLN A 56 -32.75 7.81 0.52
CA GLN A 56 -34.19 7.94 0.47
C GLN A 56 -34.70 7.44 -0.89
N ILE A 57 -35.79 6.69 -0.90
CA ILE A 57 -36.92 6.79 -1.84
C ILE A 57 -38.06 5.95 -1.25
N THR A 58 -39.18 6.63 -1.03
CA THR A 58 -40.53 6.12 -0.77
C THR A 58 -40.99 5.09 -1.79
N SER A 59 -41.57 3.98 -1.35
CA SER A 59 -42.69 3.27 -2.01
C SER A 59 -43.30 2.20 -1.11
N THR A 60 -44.60 2.35 -0.89
CA THR A 60 -45.60 1.44 -0.34
C THR A 60 -45.76 0.17 -1.20
N SER A 61 -45.91 -1.02 -0.58
CA SER A 61 -47.04 -1.96 -0.79
C SER A 61 -46.75 -3.42 -0.33
N ALA A 62 -47.73 -3.94 0.43
CA ALA A 62 -48.33 -5.27 0.40
C ALA A 62 -47.53 -6.57 0.67
N THR A 63 -47.92 -7.21 1.78
CA THR A 63 -48.50 -8.57 1.87
C THR A 63 -47.61 -9.81 1.65
N THR A 64 -47.30 -10.44 2.79
CA THR A 64 -47.40 -11.89 3.12
C THR A 64 -47.47 -12.90 1.97
N THR A 65 -46.48 -13.79 1.88
CA THR A 65 -46.72 -15.24 1.76
C THR A 65 -45.54 -16.05 2.31
N ASN A 66 -45.85 -16.92 3.26
CA ASN A 66 -44.98 -17.96 3.81
C ASN A 66 -44.74 -19.04 2.75
N GLY A 67 -43.47 -19.35 2.50
CA GLY A 67 -43.03 -20.47 1.66
C GLY A 67 -41.84 -21.18 2.31
N THR A 68 -42.13 -22.28 3.00
CA THR A 68 -41.19 -23.23 3.59
C THR A 68 -40.17 -23.71 2.55
N SER A 69 -38.90 -23.39 2.76
CA SER A 69 -37.76 -23.98 2.03
C SER A 69 -36.73 -24.53 3.00
N SER A 70 -37.10 -25.63 3.63
CA SER A 70 -36.21 -26.53 4.37
C SER A 70 -35.37 -27.36 3.40
N SER A 71 -34.23 -26.83 2.94
CA SER A 71 -33.04 -27.60 2.50
C SER A 71 -31.94 -26.68 1.96
N SER A 72 -30.93 -26.34 2.79
CA SER A 72 -29.52 -26.07 2.37
C SER A 72 -28.66 -25.51 3.51
N ASN A 73 -28.53 -26.22 4.63
CA ASN A 73 -27.59 -25.82 5.71
C ASN A 73 -26.11 -26.16 5.41
N ASN A 74 -25.81 -26.85 4.31
CA ASN A 74 -24.43 -27.21 3.94
C ASN A 74 -23.75 -26.19 3.01
N ASN A 75 -24.52 -25.40 2.24
CA ASN A 75 -23.96 -24.46 1.28
C ASN A 75 -23.42 -23.17 1.93
N SER A 76 -24.04 -22.73 3.04
CA SER A 76 -23.62 -21.57 3.82
C SER A 76 -22.21 -21.76 4.40
N ASN A 77 -21.91 -22.95 4.95
CA ASN A 77 -20.60 -23.27 5.49
C ASN A 77 -19.50 -23.29 4.42
N SER A 78 -19.82 -23.82 3.23
CA SER A 78 -18.88 -23.85 2.10
C SER A 78 -18.57 -22.44 1.58
N MET A 79 -19.58 -21.56 1.53
CA MET A 79 -19.39 -20.18 1.06
C MET A 79 -18.60 -19.34 2.08
N GLU A 80 -18.84 -19.52 3.37
CA GLU A 80 -18.05 -18.88 4.44
C GLU A 80 -16.61 -19.40 4.45
N ALA A 81 -16.39 -20.70 4.28
CA ALA A 81 -15.04 -21.26 4.17
C ALA A 81 -14.27 -20.66 2.98
N LEU A 82 -14.93 -20.47 1.82
CA LEU A 82 -14.32 -19.85 0.65
C LEU A 82 -13.98 -18.37 0.89
N LYS A 83 -14.86 -17.61 1.55
CA LYS A 83 -14.59 -16.21 1.95
C LYS A 83 -13.37 -16.13 2.88
N ILE A 84 -13.31 -16.99 3.89
CA ILE A 84 -12.20 -17.06 4.84
C ILE A 84 -10.90 -17.43 4.11
N ALA A 85 -10.92 -18.44 3.24
CA ALA A 85 -9.76 -18.84 2.44
C ALA A 85 -9.27 -17.72 1.51
N GLY A 86 -10.20 -17.02 0.84
CA GLY A 86 -9.88 -15.87 0.01
C GLY A 86 -9.27 -14.70 0.80
N HIS A 87 -9.81 -14.42 1.99
CA HIS A 87 -9.26 -13.42 2.90
C HIS A 87 -7.84 -13.76 3.34
N GLN A 88 -7.60 -15.01 3.75
CA GLN A 88 -6.26 -15.51 4.12
C GLN A 88 -5.27 -15.40 2.95
N ARG A 89 -5.69 -15.75 1.73
CA ARG A 89 -4.84 -15.64 0.53
C ARG A 89 -4.38 -14.20 0.29
N ARG A 90 -5.26 -13.21 0.45
CA ARG A 90 -4.91 -11.79 0.27
C ARG A 90 -3.92 -11.30 1.33
N ILE A 91 -4.08 -11.71 2.59
CA ILE A 91 -3.13 -11.37 3.67
C ILE A 91 -1.74 -11.95 3.35
N ILE A 92 -1.68 -13.21 2.91
CA ILE A 92 -0.41 -13.86 2.54
C ILE A 92 0.25 -13.11 1.39
N GLN A 93 -0.50 -12.75 0.34
CA GLN A 93 0.03 -11.98 -0.78
C GLN A 93 0.60 -10.63 -0.37
N MET A 94 -0.08 -9.89 0.53
CA MET A 94 0.40 -8.60 1.03
C MET A 94 1.64 -8.78 1.92
N ARG A 95 1.68 -9.81 2.75
CA ARG A 95 2.89 -10.14 3.52
C ARG A 95 4.07 -10.42 2.59
N ASP A 96 3.89 -11.23 1.56
CA ASP A 96 4.96 -11.62 0.64
C ASP A 96 5.50 -10.42 -0.16
N SER A 97 4.63 -9.49 -0.55
CA SER A 97 5.05 -8.26 -1.21
C SER A 97 5.85 -7.36 -0.26
N LEU A 98 5.42 -7.21 0.99
CA LEU A 98 6.16 -6.47 2.02
C LEU A 98 7.55 -7.08 2.27
N ILE A 99 7.65 -8.41 2.38
CA ILE A 99 8.94 -9.10 2.52
C ILE A 99 9.83 -8.84 1.30
N ARG A 100 9.28 -8.88 0.08
CA ARG A 100 10.03 -8.63 -1.15
C ARG A 100 10.58 -7.21 -1.21
N ILE A 101 9.79 -6.21 -0.80
CA ILE A 101 10.21 -4.81 -0.73
C ILE A 101 11.30 -4.66 0.34
N ARG A 102 11.07 -5.19 1.55
CA ARG A 102 12.01 -5.10 2.68
C ARG A 102 13.37 -5.72 2.35
N ASN A 103 13.38 -6.89 1.72
CA ASN A 103 14.61 -7.60 1.38
C ASN A 103 15.38 -6.95 0.22
N GLY A 104 14.80 -5.93 -0.43
CA GLY A 104 15.40 -5.26 -1.57
C GLY A 104 15.68 -6.23 -2.72
N ASN A 105 14.90 -7.31 -2.87
CA ASN A 105 15.18 -8.35 -3.85
C ASN A 105 15.24 -7.79 -5.28
N ALA A 106 14.43 -6.77 -5.58
CA ALA A 106 14.46 -6.08 -6.87
C ALA A 106 15.82 -5.42 -7.15
N MET A 107 16.47 -4.86 -6.13
CA MET A 107 17.81 -4.25 -6.26
C MET A 107 18.89 -5.30 -6.54
N LYS A 108 18.68 -6.54 -6.11
CA LYS A 108 19.60 -7.67 -6.40
C LYS A 108 19.44 -8.15 -7.84
N THR A 109 18.20 -8.27 -8.32
CA THR A 109 17.90 -8.71 -9.69
C THR A 109 18.23 -7.64 -10.72
N TYR A 110 18.03 -6.37 -10.38
CA TYR A 110 18.27 -5.23 -11.25
C TYR A 110 19.24 -4.25 -10.57
N PRO A 111 20.55 -4.55 -10.56
CA PRO A 111 21.54 -3.67 -9.96
C PRO A 111 21.55 -2.32 -10.69
N LEU A 112 21.51 -1.23 -9.93
CA LEU A 112 21.64 0.12 -10.45
C LEU A 112 23.10 0.33 -10.90
N THR A 113 23.36 0.21 -12.19
CA THR A 113 24.67 0.51 -12.77
C THR A 113 24.96 2.02 -12.69
N GLY A 114 26.25 2.39 -12.72
CA GLY A 114 26.65 3.79 -12.81
C GLY A 114 25.99 4.51 -13.99
N ARG A 115 25.77 3.83 -15.11
CA ARG A 115 25.09 4.38 -16.30
C ARG A 115 23.62 4.75 -16.03
N THR A 116 22.95 4.06 -15.11
CA THR A 116 21.58 4.40 -14.67
C THR A 116 21.58 5.54 -13.66
N LEU A 117 22.63 5.66 -12.85
CA LEU A 117 22.80 6.71 -11.83
C LEU A 117 23.40 8.02 -12.38
N SER A 118 24.06 8.00 -13.53
CA SER A 118 24.61 9.18 -14.19
C SER A 118 24.28 9.11 -15.68
N PRO A 119 23.16 9.73 -16.13
CA PRO A 119 22.82 9.72 -17.54
C PRO A 119 23.93 10.39 -18.34
N PRO A 120 24.27 9.91 -19.56
CA PRO A 120 25.39 10.43 -20.35
C PRO A 120 25.33 11.93 -20.64
N ASN A 121 24.12 12.48 -20.75
CA ASN A 121 23.88 13.91 -21.01
C ASN A 121 24.07 14.78 -19.74
N ASP A 122 24.08 14.17 -18.56
CA ASP A 122 24.02 14.91 -17.31
C ASP A 122 24.53 14.13 -16.09
N PRO A 123 25.87 14.13 -15.87
CA PRO A 123 26.49 13.34 -14.80
C PRO A 123 25.97 13.68 -13.39
N HIS A 124 25.54 14.92 -13.18
CA HIS A 124 25.09 15.44 -11.89
C HIS A 124 23.57 15.50 -11.74
N TYR A 125 22.80 14.87 -12.64
CA TYR A 125 21.34 14.96 -12.65
C TYR A 125 20.70 14.65 -11.29
N TYR A 126 21.00 13.48 -10.73
CA TYR A 126 20.42 13.04 -9.46
C TYR A 126 20.97 13.80 -8.25
N THR A 127 22.24 14.23 -8.30
CA THR A 127 22.81 15.09 -7.26
C THR A 127 22.06 16.42 -7.18
N ARG A 128 21.82 17.07 -8.32
CA ARG A 128 21.04 18.32 -8.37
C ARG A 128 19.58 18.10 -7.97
N PHE A 129 18.97 16.98 -8.36
CA PHE A 129 17.62 16.64 -7.89
C PHE A 129 17.57 16.55 -6.36
N ARG A 130 18.50 15.80 -5.75
CA ARG A 130 18.59 15.65 -4.29
C ARG A 130 18.80 17.00 -3.60
N ASN A 131 19.67 17.84 -4.14
CA ASN A 131 19.96 19.15 -3.57
C ASN A 131 18.77 20.11 -3.73
N GLY A 132 18.05 20.04 -4.86
CA GLY A 132 16.81 20.78 -5.08
C GLY A 132 15.73 20.45 -4.05
N VAL A 133 15.53 19.16 -3.75
CA VAL A 133 14.60 18.71 -2.69
C VAL A 133 15.03 19.26 -1.32
N ARG A 134 16.31 19.09 -0.96
CA ARG A 134 16.84 19.55 0.33
C ARG A 134 16.80 21.08 0.49
N ASN A 135 16.98 21.82 -0.61
CA ASN A 135 16.89 23.27 -0.61
C ASN A 135 15.43 23.73 -0.47
N ALA A 136 14.48 23.03 -1.12
CA ALA A 136 13.06 23.28 -0.95
C ALA A 136 12.59 23.04 0.50
N GLU A 137 13.05 21.96 1.14
CA GLU A 137 12.81 21.68 2.57
C GLU A 137 13.30 22.82 3.48
N LYS A 138 14.39 23.51 3.10
CA LYS A 138 14.95 24.65 3.83
C LYS A 138 14.31 26.00 3.44
N GLY A 139 13.34 26.01 2.52
CA GLY A 139 12.77 27.25 1.97
C GLY A 139 13.74 28.04 1.08
N ILE A 140 14.84 27.42 0.61
CA ILE A 140 15.82 28.04 -0.27
C ILE A 140 15.35 27.85 -1.71
N HIS A 141 14.89 28.93 -2.33
CA HIS A 141 14.48 28.93 -3.73
C HIS A 141 15.65 29.20 -4.68
N ARG A 142 15.59 28.63 -5.88
CA ARG A 142 16.51 28.99 -6.96
C ARG A 142 16.17 30.40 -7.46
N PRO A 143 17.16 31.30 -7.60
CA PRO A 143 16.89 32.62 -8.14
C PRO A 143 16.43 32.51 -9.60
N TRP A 144 15.46 33.34 -9.99
CA TRP A 144 14.75 33.27 -11.27
C TRP A 144 15.66 33.26 -12.50
N TRP A 145 16.78 33.99 -12.47
CA TRP A 145 17.74 34.04 -13.57
C TRP A 145 18.45 32.69 -13.81
N LYS A 146 18.70 31.90 -12.75
CA LYS A 146 19.26 30.53 -12.91
C LYS A 146 18.25 29.58 -13.56
N ILE A 147 16.96 29.79 -13.32
CA ILE A 147 15.87 29.02 -13.95
C ILE A 147 15.77 29.41 -15.42
N PHE A 148 15.75 30.72 -15.71
CA PHE A 148 15.62 31.25 -17.06
C PHE A 148 16.76 30.83 -17.99
N PHE A 149 18.01 30.94 -17.54
CA PHE A 149 19.18 30.58 -18.34
C PHE A 149 19.56 29.09 -18.25
N ASN A 150 18.75 28.29 -17.56
CA ASN A 150 19.00 26.87 -17.33
C ASN A 150 20.44 26.58 -16.83
N ILE A 151 20.96 27.45 -15.97
CA ILE A 151 22.33 27.38 -15.48
C ILE A 151 22.43 26.21 -14.51
N LYS A 152 23.06 25.13 -14.98
CA LYS A 152 23.37 23.92 -14.20
C LYS A 152 24.65 24.17 -13.39
N GLY A 153 24.55 24.91 -12.29
CA GLY A 153 25.68 25.08 -11.36
C GLY A 153 25.94 23.81 -10.52
N GLU A 154 27.13 23.74 -9.92
CA GLU A 154 27.40 22.84 -8.80
C GLU A 154 26.54 23.31 -7.61
N GLU A 155 25.64 22.45 -7.15
CA GLU A 155 24.84 22.61 -5.93
C GLU A 155 25.23 21.56 -4.91
#